data_AF-A0A349Z7X5-F1
#
_entry.id   AF-A0A349Z7X5-F1
#
_cell.length_a   1.000
_cell.length_b   1.000
_cell.length_c   1.000
_cell.angle_alpha   90.00
_cell.angle_beta   90.00
_cell.angle_gamma   90.00
#
_symmetry.space_group_name_H-M   'P 1'
#
loop_
_entity.id
_entity.type
_entity.pdbx_description
1 polymer ?
#
loop_
_entity_poly.entity_id
_entity_poly.type
_entity_poly.pdbx_seq_one_letter_code
_entity_poly.pdbx_strand_id
1 'polypeptide(L)' 'MVTIKQVSEKAGVSSATVSRVINDTGTVKQKTRELVMQAMAELGYRHNVVAASLAS' A
#
# COMPACT_ATOMS: atom_id res chain seq x y z
N MET A 1 -8.59 -0.27 -11.49
CA MET A 1 -7.96 -1.12 -10.44
C MET A 1 -6.71 -0.39 -9.99
N VAL A 2 -6.64 0.03 -8.72
CA VAL A 2 -5.47 0.76 -8.20
C VAL A 2 -4.36 -0.23 -7.92
N THR A 3 -3.17 0.04 -8.42
CA THR A 3 -1.99 -0.80 -8.20
C THR A 3 -1.03 -0.18 -7.19
N ILE A 4 -0.17 -1.01 -6.58
CA ILE A 4 0.89 -0.56 -5.67
C ILE A 4 1.78 0.52 -6.32
N LYS A 5 1.96 0.46 -7.66
CA LYS A 5 2.72 1.46 -8.40
C LYS A 5 2.08 2.85 -8.31
N GLN A 6 0.78 2.95 -8.52
CA GLN A 6 0.06 4.23 -8.40
C GLN A 6 0.07 4.78 -6.96
N VAL A 7 -0.05 3.91 -5.97
CA VAL A 7 0.08 4.29 -4.55
C VAL A 7 1.49 4.82 -4.26
N SER A 8 2.52 4.17 -4.82
CA SER A 8 3.92 4.56 -4.64
C SER A 8 4.23 5.91 -5.29
N GLU A 9 3.74 6.14 -6.51
CA GLU A 9 3.88 7.43 -7.22
C GLU A 9 3.17 8.56 -6.47
N LYS A 10 1.97 8.32 -5.93
CA LYS A 10 1.21 9.32 -5.19
C LYS A 10 1.78 9.62 -3.80
N ALA A 11 2.27 8.60 -3.10
CA ALA A 11 2.94 8.77 -1.80
C ALA A 11 4.39 9.28 -1.93
N GLY A 12 4.93 9.39 -3.15
CA GLY A 12 6.30 9.84 -3.41
C GLY A 12 7.37 8.87 -2.89
N VAL A 13 7.04 7.57 -2.84
CA VAL A 13 7.95 6.53 -2.34
C VAL A 13 8.11 5.40 -3.34
N SER A 14 9.07 4.52 -3.10
CA SER A 14 9.29 3.35 -3.96
C SER A 14 8.23 2.28 -3.71
N SER A 15 7.89 1.50 -4.74
CA SER A 15 6.96 0.36 -4.64
C SER A 15 7.39 -0.66 -3.58
N ALA A 16 8.71 -0.81 -3.37
CA ALA A 16 9.27 -1.61 -2.27
C ALA A 16 8.90 -1.04 -0.88
N THR A 17 8.89 0.28 -0.72
CA THR A 17 8.49 0.94 0.54
C THR A 17 7.02 0.73 0.82
N VAL A 18 6.17 0.84 -0.21
CA VAL A 18 4.74 0.54 -0.09
C VAL A 18 4.52 -0.92 0.30
N SER A 19 5.24 -1.86 -0.33
CA SER A 19 5.19 -3.27 0.04
C SER A 19 5.58 -3.51 1.51
N ARG A 20 6.63 -2.85 2.01
CA ARG A 20 7.04 -2.92 3.42
C ARG A 20 5.99 -2.33 4.37
N VAL A 21 5.31 -1.26 3.96
CA VAL A 21 4.22 -0.66 4.75
C VAL A 21 3.00 -1.59 4.80
N ILE A 22 2.64 -2.22 3.68
CA ILE A 22 1.49 -3.14 3.61
C ILE A 22 1.77 -4.41 4.42
N ASN A 23 2.96 -4.97 4.30
CA ASN A 23 3.36 -6.20 4.98
C ASN A 23 3.97 -5.95 6.37
N ASP A 24 3.94 -4.70 6.84
CA ASP A 24 4.58 -4.22 8.09
C ASP A 24 6.00 -4.78 8.31
N THR A 25 6.74 -5.01 7.22
CA THR A 25 8.04 -5.71 7.22
C THR A 25 9.15 -4.70 6.97
N GLY A 26 9.67 -4.15 8.07
CA GLY A 26 10.87 -3.32 8.10
C GLY A 26 10.65 -1.93 8.72
N THR A 27 11.75 -1.23 8.96
CA THR A 27 11.75 0.09 9.60
C THR A 27 11.44 1.19 8.57
N VAL A 28 10.15 1.46 8.36
CA VAL A 28 9.68 2.63 7.61
C VAL A 28 9.43 3.80 8.57
N LYS A 29 9.83 5.00 8.16
CA LYS A 29 9.55 6.21 8.95
C LYS A 29 8.03 6.39 9.09
N GLN A 30 7.57 6.77 10.28
CA GLN A 30 6.14 7.05 10.51
C GLN A 30 5.59 8.04 9.48
N LYS A 31 6.34 9.11 9.18
CA LYS A 31 5.97 10.09 8.15
C LYS A 31 5.69 9.45 6.78
N THR A 32 6.51 8.47 6.38
CA THR A 32 6.34 7.75 5.12
C THR A 32 5.16 6.78 5.16
N ARG A 33 4.97 6.11 6.30
CA ARG A 33 3.81 5.22 6.52
C ARG A 33 2.50 5.99 6.40
N GLU A 34 2.44 7.17 6.99
CA GLU A 34 1.28 8.05 6.97
C GLU A 34 0.97 8.54 5.56
N LEU A 35 1.98 9.00 4.81
CA LEU A 35 1.83 9.36 3.37
C LEU A 35 1.29 8.19 2.53
N VAL A 36 1.80 6.98 2.76
CA VAL A 36 1.35 5.77 2.06
C VAL A 36 -0.10 5.44 2.44
N MET A 37 -0.45 5.45 3.72
CA MET A 37 -1.83 5.25 4.19
C MET A 37 -2.79 6.29 3.60
N GLN A 38 -2.38 7.55 3.57
CA GLN A 38 -3.19 8.64 3.03
C GLN A 38 -3.37 8.49 1.51
N ALA A 39 -2.31 8.17 0.78
CA ALA A 39 -2.39 7.87 -0.65
C ALA A 39 -3.27 6.65 -0.95
N MET A 40 -3.18 5.59 -0.12
CA MET A 40 -4.05 4.42 -0.22
C MET A 40 -5.52 4.79 0.00
N ALA A 41 -5.82 5.61 1.01
CA ALA A 41 -7.16 6.07 1.31
C ALA A 41 -7.73 6.94 0.18
N GLU A 42 -6.94 7.90 -0.32
CA GLU A 42 -7.32 8.77 -1.43
C GLU A 42 -7.56 8.00 -2.74
N LEU A 43 -6.71 7.02 -3.04
CA LEU A 43 -6.85 6.21 -4.24
C LEU A 43 -7.96 5.15 -4.08
N GLY A 44 -8.47 4.94 -2.86
CA GLY A 44 -9.37 3.82 -2.59
C GLY A 44 -8.69 2.47 -2.81
N TYR A 45 -7.37 2.39 -2.56
CA TYR A 45 -6.62 1.15 -2.56
C TYR A 45 -7.12 0.26 -1.42
N ARG A 46 -8.14 -0.52 -1.72
CA ARG A 46 -8.62 -1.59 -0.86
C ARG A 46 -7.70 -2.78 -1.08
N HIS A 47 -6.90 -3.10 -0.07
CA HIS A 47 -6.22 -4.39 0.02
C HIS A 47 -7.31 -5.45 -0.20
N ASN A 48 -7.25 -6.14 -1.34
CA ASN A 48 -8.26 -7.13 -1.69
C ASN A 48 -8.03 -8.39 -0.84
N VAL A 49 -8.40 -8.33 0.43
CA VAL A 49 -8.50 -9.51 1.32
C VAL A 49 -9.49 -10.55 0.77
N VAL A 50 -10.31 -10.20 -0.23
CA VAL A 50 -11.27 -11.10 -0.88
C VAL A 50 -10.60 -12.03 -1.91
N ALA A 51 -9.29 -11.91 -2.17
CA ALA A 51 -8.57 -12.88 -3.00
C ALA A 51 -8.27 -14.21 -2.26
N ALA A 52 -8.55 -14.33 -0.95
CA ALA A 52 -8.27 -15.52 -0.15
C ALA A 52 -9.45 -16.50 -0.02
N SER A 53 -10.61 -16.25 -0.63
CA SER A 53 -11.82 -17.08 -0.40
C SER A 53 -12.57 -17.48 -1.69
N LEU A 54 -11.86 -17.76 -2.79
CA LEU A 54 -12.45 -18.45 -3.95
C LEU A 54 -11.49 -19.48 -4.58
N ALA A 55 -10.74 -20.19 -3.74
CA ALA A 55 -10.17 -21.48 -4.09
C ALA A 55 -10.91 -22.55 -3.27
N SER A 56 -12.11 -22.92 -3.71
CA SER A 56 -12.82 -24.15 -3.33
C SER A 56 -13.58 -24.65 -4.55
#